data_AF-A0A7W9FZ46-F1
#
_entry.id   AF-A0A7W9FZ46-F1
#
_cell.length_a   1.000
_cell.length_b   1.000
_cell.length_c   1.000
_cell.angle_alpha   90.00
_cell.angle_beta   90.00
_cell.angle_gamma   90.00
#
_symmetry.space_group_name_H-M   'P 1'
#
loop_
_entity.id
_entity.type
_entity.pdbx_description
1 polymer ?
#
loop_
_entity_poly.entity_id
_entity_poly.type
_entity_poly.pdbx_seq_one_letter_code
_entity_poly.pdbx_strand_id
1 'polypeptide(L)'
;MDEFRIRAGNFPRFAAPFVAPLALFFVVCLLLGAILTGSTPLGAAIGGLATAGLLAVLVAKHRRLTAGTVVRFSADGVELTDSYGFRVHLRWPDITRIDVVDTQLANPRRIGRPGGVRVRVEPLRSVGLVGWGERRVPPRVPGWMRERLARVPTDPATGRPEVAIPLGEFDPLWAGGAMGDWVRRHRPDLMGR
;
A
#
# COMPACT_ATOMS: atom_id res chain seq x y z
N MET A 1 -11.98 -20.99 7.13
CA MET A 1 -10.85 -20.24 6.56
C MET A 1 -11.49 -19.10 5.82
N ASP A 2 -11.15 -17.87 6.18
CA ASP A 2 -11.90 -16.69 5.75
C ASP A 2 -10.98 -15.79 4.95
N GLU A 3 -11.44 -15.35 3.78
CA GLU A 3 -10.68 -14.52 2.85
C GLU A 3 -11.19 -13.07 2.88
N PHE A 4 -10.27 -12.13 3.06
CA PHE A 4 -10.54 -10.69 3.08
C PHE A 4 -9.75 -10.00 1.97
N ARG A 5 -10.41 -9.07 1.27
CA ARG A 5 -9.83 -8.28 0.18
C ARG A 5 -9.99 -6.80 0.46
N ILE A 6 -9.10 -6.00 -0.13
CA ILE A 6 -9.13 -4.55 0.01
C ILE A 6 -10.44 -4.01 -0.58
N ARG A 7 -11.23 -3.30 0.23
CA ARG A 7 -12.47 -2.65 -0.25
C ARG A 7 -12.13 -1.51 -1.22
N ALA A 8 -12.92 -1.39 -2.30
CA ALA A 8 -12.71 -0.43 -3.39
C ALA A 8 -12.89 1.07 -3.00
N GLY A 9 -13.08 1.39 -1.72
CA GLY A 9 -13.38 2.75 -1.25
C GLY A 9 -12.17 3.65 -0.98
N ASN A 10 -10.93 3.12 -1.03
CA ASN A 10 -9.75 3.87 -0.59
C ASN A 10 -8.99 4.62 -1.72
N PHE A 11 -9.57 4.71 -2.93
CA PHE A 11 -8.96 5.43 -4.05
C PHE A 11 -8.62 6.91 -3.76
N PRO A 12 -9.50 7.74 -3.14
CA PRO A 12 -9.15 9.15 -2.89
C PRO A 12 -7.94 9.29 -1.96
N ARG A 13 -7.79 8.40 -0.96
CA ARG A 13 -6.60 8.37 -0.09
C ARG A 13 -5.33 7.99 -0.87
N PHE A 14 -5.46 7.08 -1.83
CA PHE A 14 -4.36 6.71 -2.74
C PHE A 14 -4.01 7.83 -3.73
N ALA A 15 -5.00 8.59 -4.22
CA ALA A 15 -4.82 9.65 -5.20
C ALA A 15 -4.40 11.00 -4.59
N ALA A 16 -4.69 11.25 -3.31
CA ALA A 16 -4.36 12.47 -2.58
C ALA A 16 -2.92 13.01 -2.81
N PRO A 17 -1.84 12.21 -2.68
CA PRO A 17 -0.48 12.70 -2.92
C PRO A 17 -0.19 13.11 -4.38
N PHE A 18 -1.05 12.72 -5.33
CA PHE A 18 -0.90 13.05 -6.75
C PHE A 18 -1.71 14.28 -7.18
N VAL A 19 -2.57 14.84 -6.31
CA VAL A 19 -3.45 15.96 -6.67
C VAL A 19 -2.67 17.19 -7.11
N ALA A 20 -1.69 17.64 -6.31
CA ALA A 20 -0.89 18.82 -6.65
C ALA A 20 -0.05 18.62 -7.93
N PRO A 21 0.66 17.49 -8.14
CA PRO A 21 1.31 17.19 -9.41
C PRO A 21 0.35 17.16 -10.61
N LEU A 22 -0.85 16.57 -10.45
CA LEU A 22 -1.85 16.51 -11.52
C LEU A 22 -2.38 17.91 -11.87
N ALA A 23 -2.62 18.77 -10.88
CA ALA A 23 -3.04 20.14 -11.10
C ALA A 23 -1.94 20.95 -11.83
N LEU A 24 -0.68 20.82 -11.41
CA LEU A 24 0.45 21.46 -12.11
C LEU A 24 0.57 20.96 -13.54
N PHE A 25 0.47 19.64 -13.76
CA PHE A 25 0.51 19.05 -15.09
C PHE A 25 -0.61 19.57 -15.98
N PHE A 26 -1.84 19.66 -15.44
CA PHE A 26 -2.97 20.25 -16.14
C PHE A 26 -2.68 21.69 -16.57
N VAL A 27 -2.15 22.53 -15.67
CA VAL A 27 -1.80 23.92 -15.97
C VAL A 27 -0.74 24.01 -17.07
N VAL A 28 0.31 23.17 -17.00
CA VAL A 28 1.36 23.14 -18.02
C VAL A 28 0.79 22.74 -19.39
N CYS A 29 -0.02 21.67 -19.46
CA CYS A 29 -0.63 21.24 -20.71
C CYS A 29 -1.64 22.27 -21.25
N LEU A 30 -2.39 22.94 -20.37
CA LEU A 30 -3.30 24.01 -20.76
C LEU A 30 -2.55 25.16 -21.41
N LEU A 31 -1.48 25.65 -20.78
CA LEU A 31 -0.68 26.76 -21.30
C LEU A 31 -0.03 26.40 -22.64
N LEU A 32 0.59 25.22 -22.74
CA LEU A 32 1.18 24.74 -23.99
C LEU A 32 0.13 24.57 -25.08
N GLY A 33 -1.01 23.98 -24.77
CA GLY A 33 -2.11 23.81 -25.72
C GLY A 33 -2.67 25.15 -26.20
N ALA A 34 -2.85 26.11 -25.29
CA ALA A 34 -3.35 27.45 -25.63
C ALA A 34 -2.36 28.22 -26.51
N ILE A 35 -1.05 28.11 -26.25
CA ILE A 35 0.00 28.74 -27.07
C ILE A 35 0.03 28.11 -28.47
N LEU A 36 0.04 26.78 -28.56
CA LEU A 36 0.16 26.07 -29.84
C LEU A 36 -1.06 26.23 -30.74
N THR A 37 -2.25 26.33 -30.15
CA THR A 37 -3.52 26.42 -30.89
C THR A 37 -4.05 27.85 -31.03
N GLY A 38 -3.45 28.82 -30.32
CA GLY A 38 -3.96 30.18 -30.22
C GLY A 38 -5.33 30.29 -29.53
N SER A 39 -5.79 29.22 -28.86
CA SER A 39 -7.15 29.08 -28.35
C SER A 39 -7.16 28.49 -26.94
N THR A 40 -7.63 29.27 -25.97
CA THR A 40 -7.80 28.83 -24.57
C THR A 40 -8.75 27.63 -24.44
N PRO A 41 -9.91 27.58 -25.14
CA PRO A 41 -10.78 26.40 -25.13
C PRO A 41 -10.08 25.11 -25.58
N LEU A 42 -9.28 25.17 -26.65
CA LEU A 42 -8.54 24.01 -27.14
C LEU A 42 -7.41 23.61 -26.18
N GLY A 43 -6.71 24.58 -25.59
CA GLY A 43 -5.74 24.31 -24.53
C GLY A 43 -6.35 23.59 -23.32
N ALA A 44 -7.54 24.03 -22.87
CA ALA A 44 -8.26 23.38 -21.77
C ALA A 44 -8.67 21.94 -22.13
N ALA A 45 -9.11 21.68 -23.37
CA ALA A 45 -9.44 20.33 -23.83
C ALA A 45 -8.20 19.41 -23.81
N ILE A 46 -7.05 19.89 -24.30
CA ILE A 46 -5.78 19.13 -24.29
C ILE A 46 -5.33 18.83 -22.86
N GLY A 47 -5.35 19.84 -21.98
CA GLY A 47 -5.01 19.66 -20.56
C GLY A 47 -5.93 18.67 -19.86
N GLY A 48 -7.24 18.75 -20.13
CA GLY A 48 -8.23 17.83 -19.59
C GLY A 48 -7.99 16.38 -20.02
N LEU A 49 -7.77 16.15 -21.32
CA LEU A 49 -7.49 14.82 -21.86
C LEU A 49 -6.20 14.21 -21.29
N ALA A 50 -5.12 15.00 -21.24
CA ALA A 50 -3.85 14.53 -20.72
C ALA A 50 -3.95 14.16 -19.23
N THR A 51 -4.66 14.97 -18.44
CA THR A 51 -4.89 14.72 -17.01
C THR A 51 -5.79 13.51 -16.79
N ALA A 52 -6.84 13.34 -17.61
CA ALA A 52 -7.70 12.17 -17.58
C ALA A 52 -6.93 10.87 -17.89
N GLY A 53 -5.98 10.92 -18.82
CA GLY A 53 -5.09 9.79 -19.13
C GLY A 53 -4.23 9.36 -17.94
N LEU A 54 -3.59 10.31 -17.25
CA LEU A 54 -2.83 10.02 -16.03
C LEU A 54 -3.70 9.48 -14.89
N LEU A 55 -4.91 10.05 -14.73
CA LEU A 55 -5.88 9.56 -13.75
C LEU A 55 -6.29 8.11 -14.05
N ALA A 56 -6.53 7.78 -15.32
CA ALA A 56 -6.85 6.41 -15.74
C ALA A 56 -5.72 5.42 -15.41
N VAL A 57 -4.45 5.81 -15.58
CA VAL A 57 -3.29 5.01 -15.16
C VAL A 57 -3.28 4.78 -13.64
N LEU A 58 -3.56 5.82 -12.84
CA LEU A 58 -3.65 5.69 -11.39
C LEU A 58 -4.78 4.75 -10.96
N VAL A 59 -5.96 4.86 -11.59
CA VAL A 59 -7.10 3.96 -11.35
C VAL A 59 -6.74 2.53 -11.70
N ALA A 60 -6.15 2.28 -12.88
CA ALA A 60 -5.74 0.95 -13.30
C ALA A 60 -4.72 0.33 -12.33
N LYS A 61 -3.74 1.14 -11.87
CA LYS A 61 -2.75 0.72 -10.88
C LYS A 61 -3.41 0.38 -9.54
N HIS A 62 -4.32 1.22 -9.06
CA HIS A 62 -5.03 0.98 -7.81
C HIS A 62 -5.86 -0.31 -7.89
N ARG A 63 -6.64 -0.50 -8.97
CA ARG A 63 -7.43 -1.72 -9.18
C ARG A 63 -6.57 -2.99 -9.19
N ARG A 64 -5.39 -2.94 -9.81
CA ARG A 64 -4.47 -4.09 -9.81
C ARG A 64 -3.96 -4.43 -8.40
N LEU A 65 -3.65 -3.41 -7.61
CA LEU A 65 -3.21 -3.58 -6.21
C LEU A 65 -4.34 -4.16 -5.35
N THR A 66 -5.55 -3.60 -5.44
CA THR A 66 -6.69 -4.04 -4.61
C THR A 66 -7.20 -5.42 -4.98
N ALA A 67 -7.22 -5.76 -6.27
CA ALA A 67 -7.70 -7.06 -6.74
C ALA A 67 -6.73 -8.19 -6.40
N GLY A 68 -5.42 -7.92 -6.39
CA GLY A 68 -4.39 -8.94 -6.18
C GLY A 68 -3.93 -9.10 -4.73
N THR A 69 -4.34 -8.22 -3.81
CA THR A 69 -3.93 -8.29 -2.41
C THR A 69 -5.04 -8.91 -1.56
N VAL A 70 -4.70 -10.02 -0.91
CA VAL A 70 -5.62 -10.89 -0.19
C VAL A 70 -5.03 -11.26 1.16
N VAL A 71 -5.84 -11.15 2.21
CA VAL A 71 -5.54 -11.71 3.52
C VAL A 71 -6.43 -12.91 3.79
N ARG A 72 -5.86 -13.99 4.32
CA ARG A 72 -6.59 -15.18 4.73
C ARG A 72 -6.37 -15.47 6.20
N PHE A 73 -7.44 -15.76 6.90
CA PHE A 73 -7.42 -16.19 8.30
C PHE A 73 -7.76 -17.68 8.36
N SER A 74 -6.94 -18.43 9.07
CA SER A 74 -7.12 -19.86 9.34
C SER A 74 -6.91 -20.14 10.83
N ALA A 75 -7.14 -21.39 11.25
CA ALA A 75 -6.84 -21.83 12.61
C ALA A 75 -5.33 -21.79 12.93
N ASP A 76 -4.46 -21.86 11.90
CA ASP A 76 -3.01 -21.82 12.07
C ASP A 76 -2.47 -20.39 12.19
N GLY A 77 -3.11 -19.43 11.53
CA GLY A 77 -2.64 -18.05 11.51
C GLY A 77 -3.28 -17.16 10.47
N VAL A 78 -2.53 -16.13 10.09
CA VAL A 78 -2.91 -15.11 9.12
C VAL A 78 -1.90 -15.09 7.99
N GLU A 79 -2.40 -15.15 6.76
CA GLU A 79 -1.61 -15.10 5.54
C GLU A 79 -1.96 -13.85 4.74
N LEU A 80 -0.93 -13.13 4.28
CA LEU A 80 -1.08 -12.04 3.31
C LEU A 80 -0.40 -12.46 2.02
N THR A 81 -1.12 -12.36 0.91
CA THR A 81 -0.56 -12.45 -0.45
C THR A 81 -0.83 -11.15 -1.18
N ASP A 82 0.21 -10.52 -1.74
CA ASP A 82 0.06 -9.30 -2.54
C ASP A 82 -0.01 -9.59 -4.06
N SER A 83 -0.35 -8.54 -4.82
CA SER A 83 -0.43 -8.61 -6.29
C SER A 83 0.91 -8.86 -7.00
N TYR A 84 2.03 -8.78 -6.29
CA TYR A 84 3.39 -8.95 -6.80
C TYR A 84 4.03 -10.29 -6.40
N GLY A 85 3.29 -11.14 -5.69
CA GLY A 85 3.75 -12.46 -5.25
C GLY A 85 4.50 -12.47 -3.92
N PHE A 86 4.50 -11.36 -3.18
CA PHE A 86 4.95 -11.33 -1.80
C PHE A 86 3.97 -12.10 -0.93
N ARG A 87 4.49 -13.00 -0.09
CA ARG A 87 3.67 -13.77 0.85
C ARG A 87 4.22 -13.62 2.25
N VAL A 88 3.34 -13.34 3.20
CA VAL A 88 3.64 -13.30 4.63
C VAL A 88 2.73 -14.30 5.32
N HIS A 89 3.29 -15.09 6.22
CA HIS A 89 2.53 -15.99 7.07
C HIS A 89 2.91 -15.73 8.53
N LEU A 90 1.90 -15.41 9.34
CA LEU A 90 2.00 -15.17 10.78
C LEU A 90 1.14 -16.19 11.50
N ARG A 91 1.75 -17.10 12.27
CA ARG A 91 0.98 -18.01 13.12
C ARG A 91 0.46 -17.27 14.33
N TRP A 92 -0.69 -17.70 14.86
CA TRP A 92 -1.31 -17.05 16.01
C TRP A 92 -0.37 -16.89 17.22
N PRO A 93 0.43 -17.89 17.64
CA PRO A 93 1.34 -17.75 18.77
C PRO A 93 2.47 -16.74 18.50
N ASP A 94 2.84 -16.54 17.24
CA ASP A 94 3.99 -15.73 16.85
C ASP A 94 3.65 -14.23 16.69
N ILE A 95 2.36 -13.86 16.78
CA ILE A 95 1.93 -12.46 16.77
C ILE A 95 2.34 -11.80 18.10
N THR A 96 3.06 -10.70 18.07
CA THR A 96 3.55 -10.06 19.30
C THR A 96 2.68 -8.88 19.72
N ARG A 97 2.12 -8.16 18.75
CA ARG A 97 1.32 -6.95 19.01
C ARG A 97 0.41 -6.57 17.85
N ILE A 98 -0.56 -5.71 18.15
CA ILE A 98 -1.27 -4.88 17.18
C ILE A 98 -0.60 -3.51 17.19
N ASP A 99 -0.16 -3.02 16.04
CA ASP A 99 0.58 -1.76 15.95
C ASP A 99 0.33 -1.06 14.61
N VAL A 100 0.76 0.19 14.49
CA VAL A 100 0.73 0.95 13.24
C VAL A 100 1.83 0.41 12.33
N VAL A 101 1.42 -0.20 11.22
CA VAL A 101 2.30 -0.76 10.20
C VAL A 101 2.47 0.24 9.08
N ASP A 102 3.73 0.56 8.75
CA ASP A 102 4.08 1.35 7.58
C ASP A 102 4.04 0.48 6.31
N THR A 103 2.95 0.54 5.57
CA THR A 103 2.86 -0.06 4.23
C THR A 103 3.53 0.87 3.24
N GLN A 104 4.78 0.58 2.89
CA GLN A 104 5.45 1.30 1.81
C GLN A 104 5.14 0.64 0.48
N LEU A 105 4.62 1.43 -0.46
CA LEU A 105 4.60 1.05 -1.87
C LEU A 105 6.01 0.63 -2.30
N ALA A 106 6.09 -0.45 -3.08
CA ALA A 106 7.33 -1.11 -3.52
C ALA A 106 8.21 -0.27 -4.47
N ASN A 107 8.21 1.06 -4.33
CA ASN A 107 9.08 1.97 -5.03
C ASN A 107 9.13 3.38 -4.38
N PRO A 108 9.93 3.63 -3.33
CA PRO A 108 10.36 4.97 -2.96
C PRO A 108 11.51 5.39 -3.88
N ARG A 109 11.34 5.30 -5.21
CA ARG A 109 12.30 5.93 -6.11
C ARG A 109 12.24 7.42 -5.83
N ARG A 110 13.40 8.01 -5.55
CA ARG A 110 13.63 9.45 -5.67
C ARG A 110 13.34 9.82 -7.12
N ILE A 111 12.12 10.28 -7.40
CA ILE A 111 11.76 10.78 -8.72
C ILE A 111 12.35 12.19 -8.82
N GLY A 112 13.48 12.30 -9.53
CA GLY A 112 14.01 13.55 -10.09
C GLY A 112 14.69 14.53 -9.12
N ARG A 113 15.95 14.89 -9.40
CA ARG A 113 16.38 16.30 -9.35
C ARG A 113 16.31 16.77 -10.80
N PRO A 114 15.42 17.73 -11.11
CA PRO A 114 15.76 19.14 -10.95
C PRO A 114 14.63 19.96 -10.28
N GLY A 115 14.97 20.89 -9.37
CA GLY A 115 14.02 21.88 -8.84
C GLY A 115 13.62 21.81 -7.36
N GLY A 116 14.35 21.07 -6.51
CA GLY A 116 14.36 21.35 -5.05
C GLY A 116 13.18 20.85 -4.19
N VAL A 117 12.05 20.40 -4.76
CA VAL A 117 10.93 19.89 -3.95
C VAL A 117 11.07 18.38 -3.71
N ARG A 118 11.43 18.01 -2.49
CA ARG A 118 11.51 16.61 -2.03
C ARG A 118 10.09 16.09 -1.79
N VAL A 119 9.46 15.50 -2.79
CA VAL A 119 8.18 14.79 -2.58
C VAL A 119 8.48 13.43 -1.94
N ARG A 120 8.39 13.35 -0.62
CA ARG A 120 8.43 12.08 0.11
C ARG A 120 7.00 11.55 0.14
N VAL A 121 6.71 10.49 -0.62
CA VAL A 121 5.45 9.76 -0.46
C VAL A 121 5.51 9.12 0.92
N GLU A 122 4.67 9.58 1.84
CA GLU A 122 4.59 9.01 3.18
C GLU A 122 4.09 7.56 3.11
N PRO A 123 4.62 6.66 3.96
CA PRO A 123 4.08 5.32 4.08
C PRO A 123 2.58 5.37 4.42
N LEU A 124 1.80 4.49 3.79
CA LEU A 124 0.42 4.28 4.20
C LEU A 124 0.43 3.58 5.56
N ARG A 125 0.16 4.37 6.60
CA ARG A 125 0.04 3.91 7.98
C ARG A 125 -1.34 3.33 8.20
N SER A 126 -1.36 2.07 8.62
CA SER A 126 -2.58 1.39 9.04
C SER A 126 -2.29 0.42 10.17
N VAL A 127 -3.27 0.24 11.05
CA VAL A 127 -3.16 -0.68 12.19
C VAL A 127 -3.21 -2.11 11.68
N GLY A 128 -2.28 -2.94 12.14
CA GLY A 128 -2.16 -4.33 11.68
C GLY A 128 -1.54 -5.25 12.72
N LEU A 129 -1.34 -6.49 12.32
CA LEU A 129 -0.70 -7.52 13.13
C LEU A 129 0.80 -7.48 12.91
N VAL A 130 1.58 -7.53 13.99
CA VAL A 130 3.04 -7.61 13.93
C VAL A 130 3.51 -8.83 14.73
N GLY A 131 4.50 -9.54 14.21
CA GLY A 131 5.03 -10.74 14.85
C GLY A 131 6.21 -11.34 14.12
N TRP A 132 6.66 -12.51 14.59
CA TRP A 132 7.78 -13.25 14.02
C TRP A 132 7.27 -14.30 13.02
N GLY A 133 7.48 -14.09 11.73
CA GLY A 133 6.78 -14.88 10.73
C GLY A 133 7.62 -15.25 9.53
N GLU A 134 6.98 -15.98 8.62
CA GLU A 134 7.59 -16.34 7.36
C GLU A 134 7.32 -15.26 6.32
N ARG A 135 8.33 -14.97 5.50
CA ARG A 135 8.21 -14.04 4.38
C ARG A 135 8.81 -14.68 3.14
N ARG A 136 7.99 -14.88 2.12
CA ARG A 136 8.44 -15.26 0.78
C ARG A 136 8.46 -14.04 -0.12
N VAL A 137 9.66 -13.71 -0.57
CA VAL A 137 9.93 -12.56 -1.42
C VAL A 137 9.99 -13.05 -2.87
N PRO A 138 9.31 -12.40 -3.83
CA PRO A 138 9.35 -12.82 -5.22
C PRO A 138 10.77 -12.63 -5.80
N PRO A 139 11.19 -13.46 -6.78
CA PRO A 139 12.58 -13.46 -7.27
C PRO A 139 13.00 -12.13 -7.89
N ARG A 140 12.06 -11.37 -8.46
CA ARG A 140 12.29 -10.09 -9.14
C ARG A 140 12.01 -8.88 -8.25
N VAL A 141 12.41 -8.90 -6.97
CA VAL A 141 12.38 -7.69 -6.14
C VAL A 141 13.51 -6.72 -6.47
N PRO A 142 13.27 -5.40 -6.48
CA PRO A 142 14.32 -4.39 -6.58
C PRO A 142 15.38 -4.54 -5.48
N GLY A 143 16.64 -4.26 -5.81
CA GLY A 143 17.78 -4.40 -4.87
C GLY A 143 17.59 -3.63 -3.56
N TRP A 144 17.14 -2.38 -3.62
CA TRP A 144 16.87 -1.55 -2.44
C TRP A 144 15.80 -2.18 -1.51
N MET A 145 14.82 -2.89 -2.06
CA MET A 145 13.81 -3.57 -1.24
C MET A 145 14.43 -4.79 -0.56
N ARG A 146 15.26 -5.55 -1.28
CA ARG A 146 16.00 -6.68 -0.72
C ARG A 146 16.89 -6.25 0.44
N GLU A 147 17.66 -5.16 0.27
CA GLU A 147 18.49 -4.58 1.32
C GLU A 147 17.66 -4.16 2.54
N ARG A 148 16.50 -3.53 2.31
CA ARG A 148 15.60 -3.13 3.40
C ARG A 148 15.06 -4.35 4.15
N LEU A 149 14.62 -5.39 3.44
CA LEU A 149 14.10 -6.61 4.04
C LEU A 149 15.18 -7.36 4.83
N ALA A 150 16.44 -7.26 4.43
CA ALA A 150 17.58 -7.85 5.15
C ALA A 150 17.92 -7.12 6.47
N ARG A 151 17.48 -5.87 6.64
CA ARG A 151 17.67 -5.08 7.88
C ARG A 151 16.55 -5.24 8.89
N VAL A 152 15.50 -5.98 8.53
CA VAL A 152 14.37 -6.23 9.43
C VAL A 152 14.86 -7.07 10.60
N PRO A 153 14.44 -6.76 11.85
CA PRO A 153 14.81 -7.56 13.01
C PRO A 153 14.48 -9.03 12.82
N THR A 154 15.28 -9.90 13.40
CA THR A 154 15.04 -11.35 13.44
C THR A 154 14.92 -11.80 14.88
N ASP A 155 13.97 -12.68 15.14
CA ASP A 155 13.82 -13.32 16.44
C ASP A 155 15.11 -14.10 16.78
N PRO A 156 15.80 -13.81 17.89
CA PRO A 156 17.00 -14.54 18.27
C PRO A 156 16.75 -16.03 18.56
N ALA A 157 15.51 -16.42 18.92
CA ALA A 157 15.19 -17.81 19.22
C ALA A 157 14.92 -18.64 17.96
N THR A 158 14.15 -18.10 17.01
CA THR A 158 13.70 -18.85 15.82
C THR A 158 14.37 -18.43 14.51
N GLY A 159 15.12 -17.32 14.50
CA GLY A 159 15.70 -16.71 13.30
C GLY A 159 14.67 -16.10 12.35
N ARG A 160 13.38 -16.09 12.71
CA ARG A 160 12.32 -15.57 11.84
C ARG A 160 12.33 -14.04 11.80
N PRO A 161 12.15 -13.42 10.63
CA PRO A 161 12.07 -11.97 10.54
C PRO A 161 10.78 -11.44 11.19
N GLU A 162 10.83 -10.21 11.68
CA GLU A 162 9.62 -9.47 12.02
C GLU A 162 8.83 -9.21 10.73
N VAL A 163 7.55 -9.54 10.75
CA VAL A 163 6.65 -9.30 9.62
C VAL A 163 5.38 -8.64 10.12
N ALA A 164 4.73 -7.93 9.22
CA ALA A 164 3.54 -7.19 9.54
C ALA A 164 2.48 -7.36 8.46
N ILE A 165 1.22 -7.51 8.88
CA ILE A 165 0.04 -7.62 8.01
C ILE A 165 -0.87 -6.42 8.31
N PRO A 166 -0.95 -5.43 7.39
CA PRO A 166 -1.67 -4.18 7.62
C PRO A 166 -3.19 -4.36 7.41
N LEU A 167 -3.89 -4.85 8.44
CA LEU A 167 -5.32 -5.15 8.37
C LEU A 167 -6.19 -3.91 8.09
N GLY A 168 -5.75 -2.73 8.54
CA GLY A 168 -6.43 -1.46 8.27
C GLY A 168 -6.47 -1.05 6.79
N GLU A 169 -5.63 -1.64 5.92
CA GLU A 169 -5.76 -1.46 4.47
C GLU A 169 -6.97 -2.22 3.89
N PHE A 170 -7.43 -3.29 4.57
CA PHE A 170 -8.57 -4.09 4.16
C PHE A 170 -9.88 -3.51 4.69
N ASP A 171 -9.88 -3.16 5.97
CA ASP A 171 -10.99 -2.52 6.65
C ASP A 171 -10.46 -1.59 7.76
N PRO A 172 -10.64 -0.26 7.69
CA PRO A 172 -10.23 0.64 8.76
C PRO A 172 -10.86 0.31 10.13
N LEU A 173 -12.03 -0.34 10.13
CA LEU A 173 -12.74 -0.78 11.33
C LEU A 173 -12.58 -2.29 11.58
N TRP A 174 -11.54 -2.92 11.03
CA TRP A 174 -11.34 -4.38 11.08
C TRP A 174 -11.46 -4.96 12.49
N ALA A 175 -10.99 -4.23 13.50
CA ALA A 175 -11.00 -4.65 14.90
C ALA A 175 -12.42 -4.89 15.45
N GLY A 176 -13.42 -4.17 14.92
CA GLY A 176 -14.84 -4.36 15.26
C GLY A 176 -15.56 -5.40 14.39
N GLY A 177 -14.94 -5.87 13.30
CA GLY A 177 -15.56 -6.78 12.34
C GLY A 177 -15.03 -8.22 12.41
N ALA A 178 -15.32 -8.98 11.35
CA ALA A 178 -14.97 -10.40 11.26
C ALA A 178 -13.47 -10.70 11.41
N MET A 179 -12.59 -9.82 10.92
CA MET A 179 -11.13 -9.95 11.15
C MET A 179 -10.80 -9.80 12.64
N GLY A 180 -11.41 -8.84 13.32
CA GLY A 180 -11.30 -8.66 14.77
C GLY A 180 -11.82 -9.85 15.56
N ASP A 181 -12.88 -10.52 15.10
CA ASP A 181 -13.39 -11.75 15.72
C ASP A 181 -12.38 -12.89 15.67
N TRP A 182 -11.67 -13.05 14.55
CA TRP A 182 -10.57 -14.02 14.45
C TRP A 182 -9.45 -13.73 15.45
N VAL A 183 -9.04 -12.46 15.55
CA VAL A 183 -8.00 -12.03 16.50
C VAL A 183 -8.47 -12.24 17.94
N ARG A 184 -9.70 -11.84 18.30
CA ARG A 184 -10.28 -12.09 19.64
C ARG A 184 -10.33 -13.59 19.98
N ARG A 185 -10.62 -14.45 19.00
CA ARG A 185 -10.72 -15.89 19.22
C ARG A 185 -9.37 -16.56 19.49
N HIS A 186 -8.31 -16.15 18.79
CA HIS A 186 -7.00 -16.83 18.87
C HIS A 186 -5.97 -16.07 19.70
N ARG A 187 -6.11 -14.75 19.80
CA ARG A 187 -5.23 -13.82 20.52
C ARG A 187 -6.03 -12.73 21.24
N PRO A 188 -6.91 -13.12 22.18
CA PRO A 188 -7.71 -12.17 22.97
C PRO A 188 -6.83 -11.19 23.75
N ASP A 189 -5.64 -11.63 24.15
CA ASP A 189 -4.63 -10.83 24.86
C ASP A 189 -4.20 -9.56 24.09
N LEU A 190 -4.31 -9.57 22.76
CA LEU A 190 -3.92 -8.44 21.91
C LEU A 190 -5.00 -7.35 21.79
N MET A 191 -6.27 -7.67 22.08
CA MET A 191 -7.41 -6.78 21.82
C MET A 191 -7.84 -5.96 23.06
N GLY A 192 -7.21 -6.19 24.22
CA GLY A 192 -7.57 -5.60 25.51
C GLY A 192 -6.60 -4.53 26.04
N ARG A 193 -5.76 -3.95 25.18
CA ARG A 193 -4.81 -2.87 25.52
C ARG A 193 -5.12 -1.60 24.75
#